data_AF-C5S1A0-F1
#
_entry.id   AF-C5S1A0-F1
#
_cell.length_a   1.000
_cell.length_b   1.000
_cell.length_c   1.000
_cell.angle_alpha   90.00
_cell.angle_beta   90.00
_cell.angle_gamma   90.00
#
_symmetry.space_group_name_H-M   'P 1'
#
loop_
_entity.id
_entity.type
_entity.pdbx_description
1 polymer ?
#
loop_
_entity_poly.entity_id
_entity_poly.type
_entity_poly.pdbx_seq_one_letter_code
_entity_poly.pdbx_strand_id
1 'polypeptide(L)'
;MKKFSLALLVSMVLAACTAEVYSDKGNATVLSSKDLSKDVVELTVQKDNGEIVTMTRQYDAHAAVGARVNVTDNYEHKDADLKTITRYEFK
;
A
#
# COMPACT_ATOMS: atom_id res chain seq x y z
N MET A 1 38.02 2.78 15.87
CA MET A 1 37.28 2.78 14.59
C MET A 1 36.20 1.71 14.65
N LYS A 2 34.93 2.08 14.84
CA LYS A 2 33.80 1.14 14.84
C LYS A 2 33.60 0.66 13.40
N LYS A 3 33.89 -0.62 13.16
CA LYS A 3 33.61 -1.30 11.88
C LYS A 3 32.09 -1.46 11.79
N PHE A 4 31.39 -0.47 11.24
CA PHE A 4 30.00 -0.66 10.85
C PHE A 4 29.99 -1.75 9.78
N SER A 5 29.46 -2.90 10.16
CA SER A 5 29.52 -4.12 9.38
C SER A 5 28.88 -3.86 8.02
N LEU A 6 29.65 -4.06 6.94
CA LEU A 6 29.26 -3.87 5.54
C LEU A 6 27.92 -4.55 5.20
N ALA A 7 27.60 -5.63 5.92
CA ALA A 7 26.34 -6.36 5.83
C ALA A 7 25.08 -5.53 6.13
N LEU A 8 25.17 -4.54 7.04
CA LEU A 8 24.03 -3.64 7.36
C LEU A 8 23.78 -2.61 6.26
N LEU A 9 24.83 -2.21 5.52
CA LEU A 9 24.70 -1.28 4.39
C LEU A 9 24.05 -1.95 3.19
N VAL A 10 24.40 -3.23 2.92
CA VAL A 10 23.86 -3.96 1.78
C VAL A 10 22.37 -4.28 1.94
N SER A 11 21.88 -4.55 3.16
CA SER A 11 20.46 -4.83 3.39
C SER A 11 19.56 -3.60 3.20
N MET A 12 20.06 -2.40 3.47
CA MET A 12 19.32 -1.14 3.23
C MET A 12 19.18 -0.84 1.73
N VAL A 13 20.17 -1.17 0.92
CA VAL A 13 20.13 -0.93 -0.53
C VAL A 13 19.07 -1.79 -1.21
N LEU A 14 18.94 -3.08 -0.86
CA LEU A 14 17.91 -3.95 -1.44
C LEU A 14 16.47 -3.53 -1.04
N ALA A 15 16.27 -3.06 0.19
CA ALA A 15 14.98 -2.54 0.64
C ALA A 15 14.59 -1.24 -0.10
N ALA A 16 15.57 -0.37 -0.39
CA ALA A 16 15.33 0.87 -1.13
C ALA A 16 15.00 0.59 -2.61
N CYS A 17 15.74 -0.31 -3.27
CA CYS A 17 15.46 -0.65 -4.67
C CYS A 17 14.11 -1.36 -4.85
N THR A 18 13.67 -2.16 -3.88
CA THR A 18 12.34 -2.77 -3.95
C THR A 18 11.24 -1.72 -3.74
N ALA A 19 11.38 -0.80 -2.78
CA ALA A 19 10.41 0.28 -2.58
C ALA A 19 10.23 1.17 -3.83
N GLU A 20 11.32 1.46 -4.55
CA GLU A 20 11.30 2.24 -5.80
C GLU A 20 10.57 1.51 -6.94
N VAL A 21 10.74 0.18 -7.07
CA VAL A 21 10.02 -0.62 -8.09
C VAL A 21 8.50 -0.66 -7.82
N TYR A 22 8.09 -0.51 -6.55
CA TYR A 22 6.68 -0.60 -6.14
C TYR A 22 6.00 0.76 -5.93
N SER A 23 6.74 1.87 -5.75
CA SER A 23 6.14 3.20 -5.58
C SER A 23 5.25 3.56 -6.76
N ASP A 24 5.71 3.25 -7.98
CA ASP A 24 5.08 3.66 -9.23
C ASP A 24 3.92 2.74 -9.66
N LYS A 25 3.65 1.67 -8.89
CA LYS A 25 2.62 0.67 -9.24
C LYS A 25 1.21 1.09 -8.83
N GLY A 26 1.10 2.03 -7.89
CA GLY A 26 -0.16 2.61 -7.43
C GLY A 26 -0.02 4.12 -7.24
N ASN A 27 -1.13 4.81 -6.98
CA ASN A 27 -1.15 6.24 -6.67
C ASN A 27 -1.45 6.54 -5.20
N ALA A 28 -1.55 5.49 -4.36
CA ALA A 28 -1.87 5.62 -2.95
C ALA A 28 -1.36 4.43 -2.11
N THR A 29 -1.22 4.62 -0.80
CA THR A 29 -0.79 3.63 0.19
C THR A 29 -1.86 3.41 1.25
N VAL A 30 -2.17 2.15 1.57
CA VAL A 30 -3.05 1.82 2.71
C VAL A 30 -2.32 2.10 4.03
N LEU A 31 -2.85 3.00 4.85
CA LEU A 31 -2.30 3.36 6.15
C LEU A 31 -2.87 2.52 7.29
N SER A 32 -4.17 2.22 7.25
CA SER A 32 -4.82 1.42 8.28
C SER A 32 -5.97 0.60 7.70
N SER A 33 -6.24 -0.54 8.33
CA SER A 33 -7.40 -1.39 8.09
C SER A 33 -8.10 -1.67 9.41
N LYS A 34 -9.42 -1.50 9.44
CA LYS A 34 -10.26 -1.78 10.60
C LYS A 34 -11.41 -2.67 10.18
N ASP A 35 -11.59 -3.79 10.86
CA ASP A 35 -12.71 -4.69 10.59
C ASP A 35 -14.03 -4.05 11.04
N LEU A 36 -15.00 -3.98 10.14
CA LEU A 36 -16.37 -3.55 10.43
C LEU A 36 -17.31 -4.76 10.53
N SER A 37 -17.02 -5.82 9.78
CA SER A 37 -17.68 -7.12 9.88
C SER A 37 -16.74 -8.22 9.35
N LYS A 38 -17.22 -9.47 9.26
CA LYS A 38 -16.43 -10.60 8.76
C LYS A 38 -15.86 -10.38 7.34
N ASP A 39 -16.59 -9.67 6.49
CA ASP A 39 -16.27 -9.51 5.07
C ASP A 39 -16.11 -8.04 4.65
N VAL A 40 -16.13 -7.10 5.61
CA VAL A 40 -16.11 -5.66 5.33
C VAL A 40 -15.11 -4.96 6.24
N VAL A 41 -14.26 -4.15 5.64
CA VAL A 41 -13.24 -3.34 6.32
C VAL A 41 -13.39 -1.87 6.00
N GLU A 42 -12.98 -1.03 6.95
CA GLU A 42 -12.71 0.39 6.74
C GLU A 42 -11.20 0.56 6.48
N LEU A 43 -10.86 1.11 5.32
CA LEU A 43 -9.48 1.43 4.96
C LEU A 43 -9.26 2.93 5.01
N THR A 44 -8.14 3.33 5.60
CA THR A 44 -7.58 4.67 5.43
C THR A 44 -6.42 4.58 4.46
N VAL A 45 -6.45 5.41 3.42
CA VAL A 45 -5.51 5.39 2.31
C VAL A 45 -4.96 6.80 2.11
N GLN A 46 -3.65 6.90 1.90
CA GLN A 46 -2.99 8.16 1.57
C GLN A 46 -2.59 8.14 0.10
N LYS A 47 -3.15 9.04 -0.70
CA LYS A 47 -2.74 9.30 -2.08
C LYS A 47 -1.36 9.96 -2.10
N ASP A 48 -0.64 9.82 -3.20
CA ASP A 48 0.72 10.39 -3.36
C ASP A 48 0.73 11.92 -3.38
N ASN A 49 -0.41 12.54 -3.71
CA ASN A 49 -0.60 13.98 -3.59
C ASN A 49 -0.73 14.46 -2.12
N GLY A 50 -0.70 13.54 -1.15
CA GLY A 50 -0.83 13.79 0.29
C GLY A 50 -2.26 13.74 0.83
N GLU A 51 -3.27 13.61 -0.03
CA GLU A 51 -4.67 13.48 0.38
C GLU A 51 -4.92 12.17 1.12
N ILE A 52 -5.62 12.25 2.25
CA ILE A 52 -6.01 11.07 3.04
C ILE A 52 -7.51 10.84 2.84
N VAL A 53 -7.86 9.63 2.45
CA VAL A 53 -9.23 9.21 2.22
C VAL A 53 -9.56 7.95 3.01
N THR A 54 -10.81 7.85 3.44
CA THR A 54 -11.34 6.68 4.13
C THR A 54 -12.51 6.10 3.35
N MET A 55 -12.54 4.77 3.21
CA MET A 55 -13.62 4.03 2.54
C MET A 55 -13.96 2.74 3.28
N THR A 56 -15.22 2.34 3.13
CA THR A 56 -15.67 0.99 3.49
C THR A 56 -15.64 0.12 2.25
N ARG A 57 -15.09 -1.09 2.37
CA ARG A 57 -14.88 -1.97 1.23
C ARG A 57 -14.96 -3.45 1.62
N GLN A 58 -15.15 -4.32 0.62
CA GLN A 58 -15.10 -5.75 0.88
C GLN A 58 -13.67 -6.17 1.25
N TYR A 59 -13.53 -7.05 2.23
CA TYR A 59 -12.22 -7.56 2.65
C TYR A 59 -11.45 -8.14 1.45
N ASP A 60 -10.24 -7.62 1.24
CA ASP A 60 -9.32 -8.06 0.20
C ASP A 60 -7.92 -8.19 0.81
N ALA A 61 -7.37 -9.40 0.78
CA ALA A 61 -6.05 -9.71 1.33
C ALA A 61 -4.91 -8.93 0.65
N HIS A 62 -5.13 -8.40 -0.56
CA HIS A 62 -4.15 -7.58 -1.28
C HIS A 62 -4.20 -6.09 -0.87
N ALA A 63 -5.22 -5.66 -0.11
CA ALA A 63 -5.36 -4.31 0.42
C ALA A 63 -4.80 -4.16 1.84
N ALA A 64 -3.79 -4.95 2.19
CA ALA A 64 -3.18 -4.92 3.52
C ALA A 64 -2.48 -3.58 3.80
N VAL A 65 -2.25 -3.27 5.07
CA VAL A 65 -1.50 -2.07 5.49
C VAL A 65 -0.11 -2.04 4.82
N GLY A 66 0.25 -0.90 4.24
CA GLY A 66 1.45 -0.70 3.45
C GLY A 66 1.33 -1.13 1.98
N ALA A 67 0.21 -1.72 1.56
CA ALA A 67 -0.03 -2.04 0.16
C ALA A 67 -0.18 -0.76 -0.67
N ARG A 68 0.35 -0.81 -1.89
CA ARG A 68 0.10 0.19 -2.92
C ARG A 68 -1.21 -0.15 -3.63
N VAL A 69 -2.03 0.85 -3.87
CA VAL A 69 -3.36 0.73 -4.50
C VAL A 69 -3.56 1.87 -5.49
N ASN A 70 -4.54 1.71 -6.37
CA ASN A 70 -4.99 2.78 -7.25
C ASN A 70 -6.34 3.30 -6.77
N VAL A 71 -6.40 4.57 -6.38
CA VAL A 71 -7.62 5.29 -6.05
C VAL A 71 -8.04 6.11 -7.27
N THR A 72 -9.30 6.05 -7.67
CA THR A 72 -9.83 6.85 -8.79
C THR A 72 -9.78 8.35 -8.46
N ASP A 73 -9.64 9.18 -9.49
CA ASP A 73 -9.65 10.64 -9.33
C ASP A 73 -11.03 11.14 -8.88
N ASN A 74 -12.09 10.58 -9.47
CA ASN A 74 -13.46 10.72 -8.96
C ASN A 74 -13.66 9.71 -7.83
N TYR A 75 -13.45 10.18 -6.61
CA TYR A 75 -13.59 9.38 -5.40
C TYR A 75 -15.01 9.54 -4.82
N GLU A 76 -15.81 8.48 -4.89
CA GLU A 76 -17.20 8.44 -4.42
C GLU A 76 -17.36 7.61 -3.13
N HIS A 77 -16.26 7.26 -2.45
CA HIS A 77 -16.21 6.41 -1.26
C HIS A 77 -16.78 5.00 -1.46
N LYS A 78 -16.68 4.45 -2.68
CA LYS A 78 -17.15 3.12 -3.04
C LYS A 78 -15.99 2.14 -3.20
N ASP A 79 -16.26 0.84 -3.02
CA ASP A 79 -15.26 -0.22 -3.20
C ASP A 79 -14.59 -0.17 -4.59
N ALA A 80 -15.35 0.17 -5.64
CA ALA A 80 -14.85 0.30 -7.01
C ALA A 80 -13.85 1.45 -7.21
N ASP A 81 -13.80 2.41 -6.28
CA ASP A 81 -12.88 3.54 -6.35
C ASP A 81 -11.45 3.14 -5.98
N LEU A 82 -11.25 1.94 -5.41
CA LEU A 82 -9.93 1.41 -5.06
C LEU A 82 -9.68 0.09 -5.78
N LYS A 83 -8.62 0.05 -6.59
CA LYS A 83 -8.12 -1.19 -7.20
C LYS A 83 -6.86 -1.65 -6.51
N THR A 84 -6.89 -2.88 -6.00
CA THR A 84 -5.71 -3.51 -5.42
C THR A 84 -4.75 -3.96 -6.51
N ILE A 85 -3.48 -3.96 -6.15
CA ILE A 85 -2.42 -4.48 -7.01
C ILE A 85 -2.12 -5.87 -6.49
N THR A 86 -2.41 -6.89 -7.28
CA THR A 86 -2.13 -8.28 -6.92
C THR A 86 -0.62 -8.49 -6.89
N ARG A 87 -0.07 -8.76 -5.72
CA ARG A 87 1.37 -8.97 -5.50
C ARG A 87 1.96 -10.18 -6.24
N TYR A 88 1.12 -11.06 -6.80
CA TYR A 88 1.49 -12.37 -7.36
C TYR A 88 1.56 -12.47 -8.90
N GLU A 89 1.46 -11.38 -9.66
CA GLU A 89 1.63 -11.44 -11.13
C GLU A 89 3.11 -11.40 -11.60
N PHE A 90 4.07 -11.39 -10.68
CA PHE A 90 5.50 -11.40 -11.02
C PHE A 90 6.10 -12.77 -10.68
N LYS A 91 6.01 -13.70 -11.64
CA LYS A 91 6.86 -14.90 -11.68
C LYS A 91 8.32 -14.52 -11.89
#